data_AF-A0A6G3XH64-F1
#
_entry.id   AF-A0A6G3XH64-F1
#
_cell.length_a   1.000
_cell.length_b   1.000
_cell.length_c   1.000
_cell.angle_alpha   90.00
_cell.angle_beta   90.00
_cell.angle_gamma   90.00
#
_symmetry.space_group_name_H-M   'P 1'
#
loop_
_entity.id
_entity.type
_entity.pdbx_description
1 polymer ?
#
loop_
_entity_poly.entity_id
_entity_poly.type
_entity_poly.pdbx_seq_one_letter_code
_entity_poly.pdbx_strand_id
1 'polypeptide(L)'
;EDIIQVGTIGLIKAIDRFDLSREVEFTSFAVPYIVGEIKRFFRDTSWAVHVPRRLQELRVDLAKAKESLAGDLDRDPTVQELAKDLGIEEAEVTEGIVASNGYTAGSLDMP
;
A
#
# COMPACT_ATOMS: atom_id res chain seq x y z
N GLU A 1 -17.34 -0.04 -5.89
CA GLU A 1 -18.28 1.06 -5.61
C GLU A 1 -17.60 2.16 -4.79
N ASP A 2 -16.91 1.78 -3.71
CA ASP A 2 -16.18 2.69 -2.81
C ASP A 2 -15.17 3.61 -3.50
N ILE A 3 -14.37 3.12 -4.46
CA ILE A 3 -13.39 3.95 -5.19
C ILE A 3 -14.07 5.04 -6.01
N ILE A 4 -15.21 4.73 -6.65
CA ILE A 4 -15.95 5.73 -7.43
C ILE A 4 -16.52 6.79 -6.49
N GLN A 5 -17.04 6.39 -5.33
CA GLN A 5 -17.54 7.33 -4.33
C GLN A 5 -16.43 8.22 -3.76
N VAL A 6 -15.25 7.66 -3.45
CA VAL A 6 -14.07 8.41 -3.02
C VAL A 6 -13.60 9.39 -4.10
N GLY A 7 -13.52 8.92 -5.35
CA GLY A 7 -13.20 9.79 -6.49
C GLY A 7 -14.22 10.91 -6.67
N THR A 8 -15.50 10.61 -6.44
CA THR A 8 -16.59 11.60 -6.49
C THR A 8 -16.43 12.67 -5.40
N ILE A 9 -16.03 12.31 -4.19
CA ILE A 9 -15.68 13.27 -3.13
C ILE A 9 -14.53 14.18 -3.58
N GLY A 10 -13.52 13.62 -4.26
CA GLY A 10 -12.41 14.39 -4.82
C GLY A 10 -12.87 15.38 -5.89
N LEU A 11 -13.79 14.96 -6.75
CA LEU A 11 -14.39 15.83 -7.75
C LEU A 11 -15.19 16.98 -7.10
N ILE A 12 -16.03 16.70 -6.10
CA ILE A 12 -16.78 17.74 -5.37
C ILE A 12 -15.83 18.77 -4.76
N LYS A 13 -14.77 18.32 -4.08
CA LYS A 13 -13.76 19.21 -3.49
C LYS A 13 -13.03 20.06 -4.53
N ALA A 14 -12.83 19.54 -5.74
CA ALA A 14 -12.25 20.28 -6.84
C ALA A 14 -13.21 21.34 -7.36
N ILE A 15 -14.51 21.02 -7.51
CA ILE A 15 -15.55 21.99 -7.90
C ILE A 15 -15.59 23.16 -6.90
N ASP A 16 -15.64 22.86 -5.60
CA ASP A 16 -15.73 23.88 -4.53
C ASP A 16 -14.54 24.85 -4.50
N ARG A 17 -13.38 24.43 -5.01
CA ARG A 17 -12.13 25.21 -4.97
C ARG A 17 -11.70 25.74 -6.33
N PHE A 18 -12.41 25.40 -7.40
CA PHE A 18 -12.05 25.86 -8.73
C PHE A 18 -12.48 27.31 -8.90
N ASP A 19 -11.57 28.08 -9.48
CA ASP A 19 -11.78 29.49 -9.75
C ASP A 19 -11.81 29.71 -11.26
N LEU A 20 -12.96 30.15 -11.78
CA LEU A 20 -13.18 30.41 -13.19
C LEU A 20 -12.30 31.54 -13.74
N SER A 21 -11.73 32.39 -12.88
CA SER A 21 -10.78 33.41 -13.32
C SER A 21 -9.41 32.84 -13.66
N ARG A 22 -9.14 31.57 -13.31
CA ARG A 22 -7.92 30.87 -13.72
C ARG A 22 -8.17 30.34 -15.13
N GLU A 23 -7.42 30.84 -16.10
CA GLU A 23 -7.49 30.44 -17.52
C GLU A 23 -6.89 29.03 -17.77
N VAL A 24 -7.32 28.05 -16.98
CA VAL A 24 -6.88 26.66 -17.07
C VAL A 24 -8.08 25.73 -17.14
N GLU A 25 -7.92 24.61 -17.83
CA GLU A 25 -8.95 23.59 -17.91
C GLU A 25 -9.27 23.02 -16.52
N PHE A 26 -10.56 22.91 -16.19
CA PHE A 26 -11.01 22.33 -14.92
C PHE A 26 -10.45 20.92 -14.71
N THR A 27 -10.30 20.13 -15.79
CA THR A 27 -9.73 18.79 -15.74
C THR A 27 -8.32 18.76 -15.17
N SER A 28 -7.48 19.74 -15.52
CA SER A 28 -6.12 19.88 -14.98
C SER A 28 -6.11 20.15 -13.47
N PHE A 29 -7.17 20.76 -12.93
CA PHE A 29 -7.34 20.99 -11.50
C PHE A 29 -8.00 19.81 -10.78
N ALA A 30 -9.00 19.18 -11.39
CA ALA A 30 -9.81 18.13 -10.77
C ALA A 30 -9.06 16.78 -10.65
N VAL A 31 -8.25 16.41 -11.65
CA VAL A 31 -7.55 15.12 -11.66
C VAL A 31 -6.63 14.95 -10.43
N PRO A 32 -5.80 15.92 -10.03
CA PRO A 32 -5.01 15.83 -8.80
C PRO A 32 -5.84 15.61 -7.53
N TYR A 33 -7.02 16.25 -7.41
CA TYR A 33 -7.91 16.07 -6.26
C TYR A 33 -8.51 14.67 -6.21
N ILE A 34 -9.02 14.17 -7.33
CA ILE A 34 -9.61 12.84 -7.45
C ILE A 34 -8.55 11.77 -7.11
N VAL A 35 -7.37 11.86 -7.75
CA VAL A 35 -6.27 10.92 -7.50
C VAL A 35 -5.79 11.02 -6.04
N GLY A 36 -5.75 12.23 -5.48
CA GLY A 36 -5.38 12.45 -4.07
C GLY A 36 -6.33 11.77 -3.09
N GLU A 37 -7.64 11.89 -3.29
CA GLU A 37 -8.64 11.22 -2.45
C GLU A 37 -8.56 9.69 -2.57
N ILE A 38 -8.38 9.17 -3.79
CA ILE A 38 -8.24 7.72 -4.02
C ILE A 38 -6.97 7.19 -3.34
N LYS A 39 -5.83 7.87 -3.50
CA LYS A 39 -4.57 7.50 -2.83
C LYS A 39 -4.71 7.55 -1.31
N ARG A 40 -5.41 8.57 -0.78
CA ARG A 40 -5.69 8.66 0.66
C ARG A 40 -6.56 7.49 1.12
N PHE A 41 -7.64 7.18 0.41
CA PHE A 41 -8.50 6.05 0.74
C PHE A 41 -7.72 4.74 0.79
N PHE A 42 -6.87 4.46 -0.20
CA PHE A 42 -6.01 3.28 -0.11
C PHE A 42 -5.08 3.33 1.09
N ARG A 43 -4.43 4.47 1.37
CA ARG A 43 -3.57 4.58 2.57
C ARG A 43 -4.33 4.30 3.87
N ASP A 44 -5.54 4.84 3.99
CA ASP A 44 -6.34 4.81 5.22
C ASP A 44 -7.14 3.49 5.36
N THR A 45 -7.42 2.79 4.25
CA THR A 45 -8.23 1.55 4.18
C THR A 45 -7.41 0.30 3.82
N SER A 46 -6.14 0.41 3.38
CA SER A 46 -5.27 -0.74 3.05
C SER A 46 -4.94 -1.64 4.24
N TRP A 47 -5.40 -1.32 5.44
CA TRP A 47 -5.19 -2.14 6.63
C TRP A 47 -6.54 -2.64 7.14
N ALA A 48 -7.00 -3.78 6.61
CA ALA A 48 -8.23 -4.46 7.05
C ALA A 48 -8.18 -4.86 8.55
N VAL A 49 -6.96 -4.93 9.10
CA VAL A 49 -6.67 -5.04 10.53
C VAL A 49 -5.61 -4.00 10.83
N HIS A 50 -5.65 -3.35 12.00
CA HIS A 50 -4.72 -2.28 12.38
C HIS A 50 -3.30 -2.86 12.57
N VAL A 51 -2.58 -3.14 11.49
CA VAL A 51 -1.23 -3.71 11.51
C VAL A 51 -0.24 -2.63 11.98
N PRO A 52 0.53 -2.88 13.06
CA PRO A 52 1.51 -1.93 13.57
C PRO A 52 2.46 -1.41 12.49
N ARG A 53 2.82 -0.11 12.58
CA ARG A 53 3.68 0.58 11.61
C ARG A 53 4.99 -0.17 11.31
N ARG A 54 5.62 -0.74 12.35
CA ARG A 54 6.83 -1.56 12.26
C ARG A 54 6.70 -2.70 11.22
N LEU A 55 5.56 -3.39 11.20
CA LEU A 55 5.35 -4.51 10.27
C LEU A 55 5.11 -4.05 8.84
N GLN A 56 4.59 -2.83 8.65
CA GLN A 56 4.43 -2.23 7.32
C GLN A 56 5.79 -1.91 6.69
N GLU A 57 6.68 -1.34 7.49
CA GLU A 57 8.06 -1.02 7.09
C GLU A 57 8.85 -2.30 6.83
N LEU A 58 8.75 -3.27 7.73
CA LEU A 58 9.36 -4.58 7.58
C LEU A 58 8.94 -5.28 6.29
N ARG A 59 7.68 -5.16 5.85
CA ARG A 59 7.24 -5.72 4.55
C ARG A 59 7.99 -5.10 3.38
N VAL A 60 8.15 -3.77 3.38
CA VAL A 60 8.84 -3.07 2.30
C VAL A 60 10.30 -3.52 2.23
N ASP A 61 10.93 -3.68 3.39
CA ASP A 61 12.32 -4.13 3.47
C ASP A 61 12.48 -5.60 3.08
N LEU A 62 11.56 -6.48 3.51
CA LEU A 62 11.51 -7.88 3.09
C LEU A 62 11.33 -8.03 1.58
N ALA A 63 10.49 -7.21 0.95
CA ALA A 63 10.29 -7.26 -0.50
C ALA A 63 11.57 -6.90 -1.27
N LYS A 64 12.28 -5.86 -0.82
CA LYS A 64 13.55 -5.43 -1.42
C LYS A 64 14.66 -6.46 -1.21
N ALA A 65 14.81 -6.96 0.02
CA ALA A 65 15.81 -7.99 0.34
C ALA A 65 15.54 -9.28 -0.46
N LYS A 66 14.27 -9.66 -0.59
CA LYS A 66 13.87 -10.81 -1.41
C LYS A 66 14.27 -10.63 -2.87
N GLU A 67 13.98 -9.47 -3.47
CA GLU A 67 14.33 -9.18 -4.86
C GLU A 67 15.85 -9.18 -5.08
N SER A 68 16.61 -8.54 -4.18
CA SER A 68 18.07 -8.48 -4.26
C SER A 68 18.70 -9.88 -4.15
N LEU A 69 18.36 -10.62 -3.09
CA LEU A 69 18.92 -11.95 -2.87
C LEU A 69 18.47 -12.96 -3.92
N ALA A 70 17.25 -12.84 -4.45
CA ALA A 70 16.82 -13.71 -5.54
C ALA A 70 17.66 -13.50 -6.81
N GLY A 71 18.04 -12.25 -7.09
CA GLY A 71 18.97 -11.94 -8.18
C GLY A 71 20.36 -12.51 -7.96
N ASP A 72 20.88 -12.45 -6.73
CA ASP A 72 22.23 -12.93 -6.39
C ASP A 72 22.32 -14.46 -6.29
N LEU A 73 21.25 -15.12 -5.80
CA LEU A 73 21.22 -16.56 -5.54
C LEU A 73 20.68 -17.38 -6.71
N ASP A 74 20.06 -16.73 -7.71
CA ASP A 74 19.31 -17.37 -8.80
C ASP A 74 18.21 -18.32 -8.31
N ARG A 75 17.66 -18.02 -7.12
CA ARG A 75 16.54 -18.73 -6.47
C ARG A 75 15.92 -17.86 -5.39
N ASP A 76 14.74 -18.22 -4.91
CA ASP A 76 14.17 -17.57 -3.74
C ASP A 76 15.07 -17.72 -2.49
N PRO A 77 15.29 -16.64 -1.72
CA PRO A 77 16.04 -16.70 -0.47
C PRO A 77 15.23 -17.37 0.65
N THR A 78 15.94 -17.99 1.58
CA THR A 78 15.37 -18.58 2.80
C THR A 78 15.13 -17.53 3.88
N VAL A 79 14.31 -17.86 4.88
CA VAL A 79 14.05 -16.99 6.06
C VAL A 79 15.35 -16.59 6.75
N GLN A 80 16.29 -17.53 6.88
CA GLN A 80 17.59 -17.30 7.51
C GLN A 80 18.48 -16.36 6.69
N GLU A 81 18.44 -16.45 5.36
CA GLU A 81 19.18 -15.54 4.48
C GLU A 81 18.61 -14.12 4.55
N LEU A 82 17.27 -13.98 4.55
CA LEU A 82 16.59 -12.70 4.73
C LEU A 82 16.88 -12.08 6.10
N ALA A 83 16.85 -12.87 7.16
CA ALA A 83 17.15 -12.42 8.52
C ALA A 83 18.58 -11.88 8.62
N LYS A 84 19.53 -12.58 8.02
CA LYS A 84 20.94 -12.18 7.98
C LYS A 84 21.15 -10.90 7.18
N ASP A 85 20.51 -10.76 6.02
CA ASP A 85 20.61 -9.58 5.17
C ASP A 85 20.02 -8.33 5.83
N LEU A 86 18.88 -8.49 6.49
CA LEU A 86 18.17 -7.40 7.17
C LEU A 86 18.69 -7.12 8.59
N GLY A 87 19.54 -7.99 9.16
CA GLY A 87 20.08 -7.84 10.51
C GLY A 87 19.02 -7.98 11.62
N ILE A 88 18.00 -8.81 11.38
CA ILE A 88 16.88 -9.06 12.31
C ILE A 88 16.77 -10.55 12.64
N GLU A 89 15.92 -10.92 13.60
CA GLU A 89 15.71 -12.32 13.94
C GLU A 89 14.84 -13.04 12.89
N GLU A 90 15.06 -14.35 12.69
CA GLU A 90 14.23 -15.19 11.80
C GLU A 90 12.74 -15.16 12.22
N ALA A 91 12.47 -14.99 13.51
CA ALA A 91 11.13 -14.82 14.06
C ALA A 91 10.45 -13.53 13.53
N GLU A 92 11.19 -12.43 13.44
CA GLU A 92 10.69 -11.17 12.91
C GLU A 92 10.44 -11.27 11.40
N VAL A 93 11.30 -11.94 10.65
CA VAL A 93 11.07 -12.24 9.23
C VAL A 93 9.77 -13.02 9.05
N THR A 94 9.59 -14.08 9.85
CA THR A 94 8.38 -14.91 9.81
C THR A 94 7.13 -14.10 10.17
N GLU A 95 7.20 -13.26 11.19
CA GLU A 95 6.13 -12.33 11.58
C GLU A 95 5.78 -11.37 10.44
N GLY A 96 6.77 -10.78 9.77
CA GLY A 96 6.58 -9.90 8.62
C GLY A 96 5.94 -10.60 7.43
N ILE A 97 6.33 -11.85 7.14
CA ILE A 97 5.72 -12.67 6.07
C ILE A 97 4.26 -13.01 6.43
N VAL A 98 3.98 -13.43 7.67
CA VAL A 98 2.62 -13.77 8.12
C VAL A 98 1.72 -12.53 8.14
N ALA A 99 2.22 -11.39 8.62
CA ALA A 99 1.50 -10.12 8.59
C ALA A 99 1.20 -9.67 7.14
N SER A 100 2.11 -9.98 6.20
CA SER A 100 1.89 -9.75 4.77
C SER A 100 0.81 -10.67 4.20
N ASN A 101 0.69 -11.91 4.69
CA ASN A 101 -0.35 -12.86 4.28
C ASN A 101 -1.72 -12.58 4.93
N GLY A 102 -1.75 -11.96 6.11
CA GLY A 102 -2.98 -11.46 6.76
C GLY A 102 -3.67 -10.33 5.98
N TYR A 103 -2.99 -9.76 4.98
CA TYR A 103 -3.57 -8.89 3.95
C TYR A 103 -4.55 -9.62 3.02
N THR A 104 -4.44 -10.95 2.93
CA THR A 104 -5.33 -11.90 2.24
C THR A 104 -5.98 -12.82 3.27
N ALA A 105 -6.51 -12.29 4.38
CA ALA A 105 -7.52 -13.01 5.11
C ALA A 105 -8.64 -13.32 4.11
N GLY A 106 -8.63 -14.54 3.56
CA GLY A 106 -9.71 -15.05 2.75
C GLY A 106 -10.99 -14.83 3.54
N SER A 107 -12.00 -14.29 2.86
CA SER A 107 -13.37 -14.23 3.36
C SER A 107 -13.69 -15.51 4.13
N LEU A 108 -14.11 -15.38 5.40
CA LEU A 108 -14.62 -16.51 6.18
C LEU A 108 -15.95 -17.05 5.62
N ASP A 109 -16.50 -16.39 4.59
CA ASP A 109 -17.61 -16.87 3.79
C ASP A 109 -17.09 -17.38 2.43
N MET A 110 -16.80 -18.67 2.37
CA MET A 110 -16.84 -19.46 1.14
C MET A 110 -17.87 -20.59 1.37
N PRO A 111 -18.92 -20.71 0.53
CA PRO A 111 -19.91 -21.78 0.64
C PRO A 111 -19.33 -23.17 0.33
#